data_AF-A0A316FG31-F1
#
_entry.id   AF-A0A316FG31-F1
#
_cell.length_a   1.000
_cell.length_b   1.000
_cell.length_c   1.000
_cell.angle_alpha   90.00
_cell.angle_beta   90.00
_cell.angle_gamma   90.00
#
_symmetry.space_group_name_H-M   'P 1'
#
loop_
_entity.id
_entity.type
_entity.pdbx_description
1 polymer ?
#
loop_
_entity_poly.entity_id
_entity_poly.type
_entity_poly.pdbx_seq_one_letter_code
_entity_poly.pdbx_strand_id
1 'polypeptide(L)'
;MSKLRIPTPVADEDGAMSVINLFFILAVGMLSGVAIDVSNLMSARTQLQTAADAAAHAALVEREMHDMETSRATAMQILQANMPASVYGEVLDEEAIQFG
;
A
#
# COMPACT_ATOMS: atom_id res chain seq x y z
N MET A 1 -64.28 11.13 -35.10
CA MET A 1 -62.90 10.69 -35.44
C MET A 1 -62.15 10.46 -34.12
N SER A 2 -62.08 9.21 -33.67
CA SER A 2 -61.43 8.82 -32.41
C SER A 2 -59.95 8.51 -32.66
N LYS A 3 -59.04 9.19 -31.96
CA LYS A 3 -57.59 8.95 -32.06
C LYS A 3 -57.22 7.76 -31.17
N LEU A 4 -56.77 6.66 -31.79
CA LEU A 4 -56.17 5.53 -31.11
C LEU A 4 -54.80 5.95 -30.54
N ARG A 5 -54.66 5.95 -29.22
CA ARG A 5 -53.39 6.22 -28.51
C ARG A 5 -52.75 4.87 -28.17
N ILE A 6 -51.63 4.56 -28.80
CA ILE A 6 -50.82 3.37 -28.47
C ILE A 6 -50.00 3.71 -27.23
N PRO A 7 -50.16 3.00 -26.10
CA PRO A 7 -49.27 3.16 -24.96
C PRO A 7 -47.93 2.51 -25.27
N THR A 8 -46.84 3.28 -25.21
CA THR A 8 -45.47 2.74 -25.26
C THR A 8 -45.13 2.09 -23.91
N PRO A 9 -44.47 0.93 -23.89
CA PRO A 9 -44.09 0.28 -22.64
C PRO A 9 -42.92 1.03 -22.00
N VAL A 10 -43.21 1.90 -21.04
CA VAL A 10 -42.19 2.64 -20.26
C VAL A 10 -41.51 1.73 -19.21
N ALA A 11 -42.10 0.57 -18.90
CA ALA A 11 -41.70 -0.27 -17.78
C ALA A 11 -40.47 -1.16 -18.02
N ASP A 12 -40.00 -1.31 -19.26
CA ASP A 12 -38.93 -2.27 -19.60
C ASP A 12 -37.52 -1.63 -19.61
N GLU A 13 -37.43 -0.31 -19.83
CA GLU A 13 -36.16 0.41 -19.91
C GLU A 13 -35.56 0.72 -18.52
N ASP A 14 -36.40 0.89 -17.49
CA ASP A 14 -35.97 1.16 -16.10
C ASP A 14 -35.17 -0.02 -15.50
N GLY A 15 -35.58 -1.25 -15.82
CA GLY A 15 -34.88 -2.46 -15.40
C GLY A 15 -33.48 -2.58 -16.03
N ALA A 16 -33.35 -2.29 -17.32
CA ALA A 16 -32.08 -2.33 -18.03
C ALA A 16 -31.06 -1.31 -17.48
N MET A 17 -31.52 -0.08 -17.18
CA MET A 17 -30.67 0.93 -16.52
C MET A 17 -30.20 0.46 -15.13
N SER A 18 -31.06 -0.21 -14.35
CA SER A 18 -30.69 -0.70 -13.02
C SER A 18 -29.67 -1.84 -13.05
N VAL A 19 -29.80 -2.77 -14.01
CA VAL A 19 -28.87 -3.91 -14.18
C VAL A 19 -27.51 -3.41 -14.65
N ILE A 20 -27.49 -2.50 -15.62
CA ILE A 20 -26.24 -1.89 -16.10
C ILE A 20 -25.53 -1.14 -14.97
N ASN A 21 -26.25 -0.39 -14.14
CA ASN A 21 -25.66 0.31 -12.99
C ASN A 21 -25.06 -0.65 -11.95
N LEU A 22 -25.68 -1.81 -11.73
CA LEU A 22 -25.12 -2.85 -10.86
C LEU A 22 -23.77 -3.34 -11.40
N PHE A 23 -23.66 -3.61 -12.70
CA PHE A 23 -22.38 -3.99 -13.31
C PHE A 23 -21.33 -2.88 -13.21
N PHE A 24 -21.72 -1.61 -13.33
CA PHE A 24 -20.79 -0.50 -13.12
C PHE A 24 -20.29 -0.42 -11.67
N ILE A 25 -21.16 -0.57 -10.67
CA ILE A 25 -20.76 -0.60 -9.26
C ILE A 25 -19.81 -1.76 -9.00
N LEU A 26 -20.09 -2.95 -9.54
CA LEU A 26 -19.20 -4.11 -9.42
C LEU A 26 -17.84 -3.85 -10.08
N ALA A 27 -17.83 -3.29 -11.29
CA ALA A 27 -16.60 -2.97 -12.01
C ALA A 27 -15.75 -1.94 -11.25
N VAL A 28 -16.35 -0.84 -10.79
CA VAL A 28 -15.66 0.17 -9.99
C VAL A 28 -15.19 -0.41 -8.67
N GLY A 29 -16.03 -1.20 -7.98
CA GLY A 29 -15.66 -1.85 -6.72
C GLY A 29 -14.46 -2.79 -6.86
N MET A 30 -14.40 -3.58 -7.94
CA MET A 30 -13.24 -4.43 -8.24
C MET A 30 -11.98 -3.60 -8.49
N LEU A 31 -12.08 -2.53 -9.30
CA LEU A 31 -10.95 -1.64 -9.55
C LEU A 31 -10.47 -0.93 -8.28
N SER A 32 -11.40 -0.49 -7.42
CA SER A 32 -11.08 0.12 -6.13
C SER A 32 -10.39 -0.86 -5.20
N GLY A 33 -10.81 -2.12 -5.16
CA GLY A 33 -10.12 -3.17 -4.38
C GLY A 33 -8.67 -3.31 -4.80
N VAL A 34 -8.42 -3.49 -6.11
CA VAL A 34 -7.05 -3.57 -6.65
C VAL A 34 -6.25 -2.30 -6.36
N ALA A 35 -6.87 -1.12 -6.50
CA ALA A 35 -6.21 0.14 -6.21
C ALA A 35 -5.75 0.22 -4.74
N ILE A 36 -6.62 -0.19 -3.79
CA ILE A 36 -6.29 -0.22 -2.36
C ILE A 36 -5.14 -1.20 -2.08
N ASP A 37 -5.18 -2.40 -2.69
CA ASP A 37 -4.13 -3.39 -2.52
C ASP A 37 -2.77 -2.88 -3.00
N VAL A 38 -2.74 -2.25 -4.18
CA VAL A 38 -1.52 -1.64 -4.73
C VAL A 38 -1.06 -0.46 -3.87
N SER A 39 -1.97 0.39 -3.39
CA SER A 39 -1.61 1.50 -2.50
C SER A 39 -0.97 0.98 -1.22
N ASN A 40 -1.53 -0.06 -0.59
CA ASN A 40 -0.97 -0.66 0.62
C ASN A 40 0.42 -1.26 0.38
N LEU A 41 0.59 -1.98 -0.74
CA LEU A 41 1.89 -2.53 -1.13
C LEU A 41 2.94 -1.44 -1.31
N MET A 42 2.59 -0.36 -2.02
CA MET A 42 3.49 0.77 -2.25
C MET A 42 3.84 1.49 -0.95
N SER A 43 2.87 1.72 -0.07
CA SER A 43 3.10 2.31 1.25
C SER A 43 4.05 1.46 2.10
N ALA A 44 3.83 0.14 2.18
CA ALA A 44 4.70 -0.77 2.92
C ALA A 44 6.13 -0.77 2.35
N ARG A 45 6.27 -0.79 1.02
CA ARG A 45 7.57 -0.72 0.35
C ARG A 45 8.30 0.59 0.65
N THR A 46 7.61 1.72 0.56
CA THR A 46 8.21 3.03 0.86
C THR A 46 8.65 3.10 2.32
N GLN A 47 7.82 2.60 3.25
CA GLN A 47 8.19 2.56 4.65
C GLN A 47 9.47 1.73 4.87
N LEU A 48 9.59 0.55 4.21
CA LEU A 48 10.78 -0.31 4.27
C LEU A 48 12.03 0.39 3.76
N GLN A 49 11.91 1.07 2.63
CA GLN A 49 13.02 1.84 2.06
C GLN A 49 13.46 2.98 2.98
N THR A 50 12.52 3.76 3.52
CA THR A 50 12.85 4.85 4.44
C THR A 50 13.53 4.36 5.72
N ALA A 51 13.06 3.26 6.31
CA ALA A 51 13.68 2.69 7.50
C ALA A 51 15.09 2.15 7.21
N ALA A 52 15.28 1.48 6.07
CA ALA A 52 16.58 0.99 5.63
C ALA A 52 17.57 2.13 5.38
N ASP A 53 17.15 3.20 4.69
CA ASP A 53 17.98 4.38 4.44
C ASP A 53 18.36 5.10 5.73
N ALA A 54 17.43 5.23 6.67
CA ALA A 54 17.69 5.81 7.99
C ALA A 54 18.68 4.98 8.81
N ALA A 55 18.52 3.65 8.82
CA ALA A 55 19.43 2.73 9.49
C ALA A 55 20.83 2.76 8.86
N ALA A 56 20.92 2.76 7.53
CA ALA A 56 22.18 2.88 6.80
C ALA A 56 22.87 4.22 7.09
N HIS A 57 22.11 5.32 7.11
CA HIS A 57 22.66 6.63 7.45
C HIS A 57 23.21 6.66 8.88
N ALA A 58 22.46 6.12 9.85
CA ALA A 58 22.92 6.01 11.23
C ALA A 58 24.17 5.14 11.36
N ALA A 59 24.23 4.01 10.64
CA ALA A 59 25.40 3.14 10.58
C ALA A 59 26.64 3.91 10.09
N LEU A 60 26.50 4.66 9.00
CA LEU A 60 27.60 5.41 8.39
C LEU A 60 28.09 6.56 9.28
N VAL A 61 27.17 7.31 9.89
CA VAL A 61 27.52 8.42 10.79
C VAL A 61 28.23 7.90 12.04
N GLU A 62 27.72 6.83 12.65
CA GLU A 62 28.38 6.21 13.81
C GLU A 62 29.75 5.64 13.47
N ARG A 63 29.92 5.12 12.25
CA ARG A 63 31.18 4.51 11.80
C ARG A 63 32.35 5.50 11.78
N GLU A 64 32.09 6.81 11.69
CA GLU A 64 33.14 7.83 11.75
C GLU A 64 33.83 7.89 13.12
N MET A 65 33.11 7.57 14.20
CA MET A 65 33.61 7.68 15.58
C MET A 65 33.72 6.35 16.32
N HIS A 66 33.05 5.30 15.84
CA HIS A 66 32.96 4.01 16.51
C HIS A 66 33.35 2.83 15.61
N ASP A 67 33.50 1.66 16.24
CA ASP A 67 33.77 0.41 15.54
C ASP A 67 32.52 -0.11 14.79
N MET A 68 32.75 -1.16 14.02
CA MET A 68 31.72 -1.75 13.16
C MET A 68 30.55 -2.33 13.96
N GLU A 69 30.83 -2.96 15.10
CA GLU A 69 29.84 -3.60 15.96
C GLU A 69 28.91 -2.55 16.59
N THR A 70 29.48 -1.50 17.18
CA THR A 70 28.70 -0.39 17.76
C THR A 70 27.84 0.30 16.68
N SER A 71 28.41 0.50 15.49
CA SER A 71 27.70 1.12 14.37
C SER A 71 26.50 0.28 13.90
N ARG A 72 26.63 -1.05 13.86
CA ARG A 72 25.52 -1.98 13.55
C ARG A 72 24.44 -1.94 14.61
N ALA A 73 24.83 -1.97 15.89
CA ALA A 73 23.87 -1.91 16.99
C ALA A 73 23.04 -0.61 16.94
N THR A 74 23.65 0.54 16.65
CA THR A 74 22.93 1.81 16.50
C THR A 74 22.00 1.80 15.30
N ALA A 75 22.44 1.26 14.17
CA ALA A 75 21.60 1.12 12.98
C ALA A 75 20.37 0.24 13.24
N MET A 76 20.52 -0.87 13.98
CA MET A 76 19.41 -1.72 14.40
C MET A 76 18.43 -0.99 15.34
N GLN A 77 18.92 -0.13 16.22
CA GLN A 77 18.03 0.71 17.06
C GLN A 77 17.20 1.68 16.21
N ILE A 78 17.81 2.31 15.21
CA ILE A 78 17.11 3.22 14.29
C ILE A 78 16.10 2.45 13.42
N LEU A 79 16.46 1.26 12.95
CA LEU A 79 15.54 0.39 12.23
C LEU A 79 14.33 0.05 13.11
N GLN A 80 14.55 -0.42 14.33
CA GLN A 80 13.50 -0.81 15.27
C GLN A 80 12.60 0.38 15.68
N ALA A 81 13.13 1.60 15.70
CA ALA A 81 12.36 2.81 15.96
C ALA A 81 11.43 3.17 14.79
N ASN A 82 11.86 2.95 13.54
CA ASN A 82 11.07 3.23 12.34
C ASN A 82 10.13 2.09 11.94
N MET A 83 10.53 0.86 12.24
CA MET A 83 9.77 -0.36 11.97
C MET A 83 9.91 -1.36 13.12
N PRO A 84 9.10 -1.21 14.17
CA PRO A 84 9.13 -2.13 15.30
C PRO A 84 8.75 -3.56 14.89
N ALA A 85 9.58 -4.53 15.25
CA ALA A 85 9.33 -5.94 14.98
C ALA A 85 8.00 -6.47 15.55
N SER A 86 7.44 -5.85 16.60
CA SER A 86 6.12 -6.19 17.15
C SER A 86 4.96 -5.93 16.19
N VAL A 87 5.13 -5.03 15.22
CA VAL A 87 4.11 -4.65 14.24
C VAL A 87 4.44 -5.21 12.86
N TYR A 88 5.71 -5.18 12.47
CA TYR A 88 6.15 -5.48 11.10
C TYR A 88 6.87 -6.84 10.96
N GLY A 89 7.14 -7.52 12.07
CA GLY A 89 8.04 -8.66 12.10
C GLY A 89 9.51 -8.25 11.94
N GLU A 90 10.39 -9.23 11.92
CA GLU A 90 11.82 -9.00 11.67
C GLU A 90 12.04 -8.72 10.17
N VAL A 91 12.25 -7.45 9.84
CA VAL A 91 12.34 -6.96 8.45
C VAL A 91 13.78 -6.93 7.90
N LEU A 92 14.78 -6.93 8.78
CA LEU A 92 16.19 -6.91 8.43
C LEU A 92 17.00 -7.61 9.54
N ASP A 93 17.98 -8.42 9.14
CA ASP A 93 18.99 -8.99 10.03
C ASP A 93 20.16 -8.00 10.19
N GLU A 94 20.83 -8.00 11.34
CA GLU A 94 22.02 -7.20 11.60
C GLU A 94 23.14 -7.52 10.59
N GLU A 95 23.23 -8.77 10.13
CA GLU A 95 24.19 -9.22 9.12
C GLU A 95 23.99 -8.58 7.73
N ALA A 96 22.78 -8.07 7.46
CA ALA A 96 22.50 -7.33 6.23
C ALA A 96 23.17 -5.94 6.20
N ILE A 97 23.62 -5.43 7.36
CA ILE A 97 24.32 -4.15 7.48
C ILE A 97 25.82 -4.39 7.20
N GLN A 98 26.22 -4.11 5.97
CA GLN A 98 27.58 -4.29 5.49
C GLN A 98 28.23 -2.94 5.20
N PHE A 99 29.50 -2.82 5.61
CA PHE A 99 30.34 -1.68 5.29
C PHE A 99 31.29 -2.12 4.17
N GLY A 100 31.33 -1.35 3.08
CA GLY A 100 32.21 -1.57 1.93
C GLY A 100 33.61 -1.03 2.13
#